data_AF-A0A292PP26-F1
#
_entry.id   AF-A0A292PP26-F1
#
_cell.length_a   1.000
_cell.length_b   1.000
_cell.length_c   1.000
_cell.angle_alpha   90.00
_cell.angle_beta   90.00
_cell.angle_gamma   90.00
#
_symmetry.space_group_name_H-M   'P 1'
#
loop_
_entity.id
_entity.type
_entity.pdbx_description
1 polymer ?
#
loop_
_entity_poly.entity_id
_entity_poly.type
_entity_poly.pdbx_seq_one_letter_code
_entity_poly.pdbx_strand_id
1 'polypeptide(L)' 'LTFSSHIYRLPCATALQLIEPPPNDQRTHPAYSTALSKPDDAVIAVPNPSNDYKTCVLSGLSPSSTIEIRTRVLTL' A
#
# COMPACT_ATOMS: atom_id res chain seq x y z
N LEU A 1 10.52 6.91 17.30
CA LEU A 1 9.67 7.44 16.21
C LEU A 1 9.21 6.25 15.39
N THR A 2 8.05 5.69 15.72
CA THR A 2 7.50 4.54 14.99
C THR A 2 6.45 5.10 14.02
N PHE A 3 6.89 5.54 12.85
CA PHE A 3 5.95 5.84 11.77
C PHE A 3 5.48 4.51 11.19
N SER A 4 4.30 4.07 11.58
CA SER A 4 3.65 2.89 11.02
C SER A 4 3.14 3.21 9.60
N SER A 5 4.07 3.28 8.65
CA SER A 5 3.77 3.53 7.25
C SER A 5 3.08 2.31 6.63
N HIS A 6 1.85 2.50 6.13
CA HIS A 6 1.07 1.45 5.46
C HIS A 6 0.95 1.76 3.97
N ILE A 7 1.25 0.76 3.13
CA ILE A 7 1.13 0.87 1.68
C ILE A 7 -0.19 0.23 1.26
N TYR A 8 -1.01 1.01 0.57
CA TYR A 8 -2.29 0.55 0.01
C TYR A 8 -2.23 0.58 -1.52
N ARG A 9 -2.92 -0.36 -2.16
CA ARG A 9 -3.16 -0.24 -3.61
C ARG A 9 -4.09 0.93 -3.89
N LEU A 10 -3.90 1.60 -5.04
CA LEU A 10 -4.68 2.77 -5.41
C LEU A 10 -6.20 2.56 -5.28
N PRO A 11 -6.81 1.46 -5.76
CA PRO A 11 -8.25 1.24 -5.62
C PRO A 11 -8.68 1.11 -4.15
N CYS A 12 -7.86 0.46 -3.31
CA CYS A 12 -8.13 0.34 -1.88
C CYS A 12 -8.01 1.71 -1.19
N ALA A 13 -7.00 2.51 -1.54
CA ALA A 13 -6.83 3.86 -1.01
C ALA A 13 -7.99 4.78 -1.40
N THR A 14 -8.53 4.65 -2.61
CA THR A 14 -9.76 5.34 -3.04
C THR A 14 -10.97 4.88 -2.24
N ALA A 15 -11.18 3.57 -2.09
CA ALA A 15 -12.30 3.02 -1.33
C ALA A 15 -12.26 3.42 0.16
N LEU A 16 -11.06 3.57 0.72
CA LEU A 16 -10.81 4.05 2.08
C LEU A 16 -10.81 5.58 2.19
N GLN A 17 -11.13 6.30 1.10
CA GLN A 17 -11.20 7.76 1.06
C GLN A 17 -9.90 8.47 1.50
N LEU A 18 -8.75 7.81 1.32
CA LEU A 18 -7.42 8.36 1.69
C LEU A 18 -6.90 9.36 0.65
N ILE A 19 -7.45 9.35 -0.56
CA ILE A 19 -7.03 10.20 -1.68
C ILE A 19 -7.86 11.49 -1.74
N GLU A 20 -9.18 11.32 -1.85
CA GLU A 20 -10.18 12.39 -1.85
C GLU A 20 -11.18 12.11 -0.73
N PRO A 21 -10.96 12.67 0.47
CA PRO A 21 -11.97 12.61 1.52
C PRO A 21 -13.18 13.47 1.12
N PRO A 22 -14.41 13.07 1.46
CA PRO A 22 -15.62 13.87 1.25
C PRO A 22 -15.51 15.28 1.85
N PRO A 23 -16.23 16.28 1.31
CA PRO A 23 -16.27 17.62 1.90
C PRO A 23 -16.82 17.54 3.34
N ASN A 24 -16.04 18.05 4.31
CA ASN A 24 -16.23 17.97 5.77
C ASN A 24 -15.84 16.65 6.45
N ASP A 25 -15.26 15.69 5.73
CA ASP A 25 -14.78 14.44 6.33
C ASP A 25 -13.25 14.43 6.41
N GLN A 26 -12.72 13.75 7.43
CA GLN A 26 -11.28 13.68 7.67
C GLN A 26 -10.75 12.29 7.35
N ARG A 27 -9.65 12.23 6.60
CA ARG A 27 -8.94 10.98 6.33
C ARG A 27 -8.60 10.30 7.65
N THR A 28 -8.92 9.02 7.77
CA THR A 28 -8.68 8.24 8.98
C THR A 28 -7.82 7.02 8.65
N HIS A 29 -6.78 6.77 9.44
CA HIS A 29 -5.90 5.63 9.25
C HIS A 29 -6.66 4.32 9.49
N PRO A 30 -6.73 3.39 8.53
CA PRO A 30 -7.56 2.19 8.66
C PRO A 30 -7.16 1.26 9.81
N ALA A 31 -5.87 1.20 10.16
CA ALA A 31 -5.38 0.30 11.21
C ALA A 31 -5.36 0.89 12.61
N TYR A 32 -5.45 2.22 12.74
CA TYR A 32 -5.22 2.92 14.01
C TYR A 32 -6.30 3.95 14.34
N SER A 33 -7.33 4.08 13.47
CA SER A 33 -8.42 5.04 13.59
C SER A 33 -7.96 6.47 13.91
N THR A 34 -6.79 6.84 13.41
CA THR A 34 -6.14 8.12 13.70
C THR A 34 -6.38 9.09 12.55
N ALA A 35 -6.68 10.33 12.90
CA ALA A 35 -6.99 11.36 11.92
C ALA A 35 -5.70 11.80 11.20
N LEU A 36 -5.70 11.73 9.87
CA LEU A 36 -4.59 12.11 8.98
C LEU A 36 -4.84 13.54 8.50
N SER A 37 -4.43 14.51 9.32
CA SER A 37 -4.73 15.94 9.11
C SER A 37 -3.79 16.62 8.12
N LYS A 38 -2.60 16.06 7.88
CA LYS A 38 -1.58 16.67 7.03
C LYS A 38 -1.65 16.12 5.61
N PRO A 39 -1.34 16.95 4.60
CA PRO A 39 -1.25 16.46 3.22
C PRO A 39 -0.20 15.36 3.08
N ASP A 40 0.90 15.44 3.84
CA ASP A 40 2.00 14.47 3.82
C ASP A 40 1.68 13.14 4.52
N ASP A 41 0.55 13.05 5.24
CA ASP A 41 0.15 11.83 5.95
C ASP A 41 -0.35 10.73 4.99
N ALA A 42 -0.73 11.11 3.75
CA ALA A 42 -1.12 10.17 2.70
C ALA A 42 -0.61 10.65 1.34
N VAL A 43 0.29 9.88 0.73
CA VAL A 43 0.92 10.21 -0.56
C VAL A 43 0.63 9.12 -1.58
N ILE A 44 0.21 9.52 -2.79
CA ILE A 44 0.14 8.61 -3.92
C ILE A 44 1.53 8.51 -4.55
N ALA A 45 2.11 7.31 -4.51
CA ALA A 45 3.31 6.98 -5.25
C ALA A 45 2.96 5.97 -6.35
N VAL A 46 3.40 6.25 -7.58
CA VAL A 46 3.36 5.28 -8.69
C VAL A 46 4.78 4.77 -8.90
N PRO A 47 5.19 3.70 -8.20
CA PRO A 47 6.51 3.14 -8.41
C PRO A 47 6.58 2.54 -9.82
N ASN A 48 7.57 2.94 -10.61
CA ASN A 48 7.88 2.32 -11.90
C ASN A 48 9.20 1.53 -11.82
N PRO A 49 9.23 0.39 -11.10
CA PRO A 49 10.44 -0.40 -10.95
C PRO A 49 10.84 -1.05 -12.28
N SER A 50 12.14 -1.02 -12.59
CA SER A 50 12.69 -1.73 -13.74
C SER A 50 12.46 -3.24 -13.63
N ASN A 51 12.53 -3.94 -14.77
CA ASN A 51 12.43 -5.40 -14.77
C ASN A 51 13.54 -6.07 -13.94
N ASP A 52 14.73 -5.47 -13.93
CA ASP A 52 15.86 -5.92 -13.11
C ASP A 52 15.55 -5.77 -11.62
N TYR A 53 14.98 -4.64 -11.19
CA TYR A 53 14.57 -4.46 -9.80
C TYR A 53 13.53 -5.50 -9.36
N LYS A 54 12.51 -5.76 -10.19
CA LYS A 54 11.50 -6.80 -9.93
C LYS A 54 12.16 -8.18 -9.80
N THR A 55 13.09 -8.50 -10.70
CA THR A 55 13.81 -9.77 -10.70
C THR A 55 14.73 -9.91 -9.49
N CYS A 56 15.44 -8.86 -9.10
CA CYS A 56 16.26 -8.85 -7.89
C CYS A 56 15.41 -9.11 -6.64
N VAL A 57 14.28 -8.40 -6.49
CA VAL A 57 13.36 -8.62 -5.35
C VAL A 57 12.83 -10.05 -5.33
N LEU A 58 12.41 -10.59 -6.48
CA LEU A 58 11.92 -11.97 -6.57
C LEU A 58 13.01 -13.02 -6.35
N SER A 59 14.23 -12.78 -6.82
CA SER A 59 15.37 -13.69 -6.66
C SER A 59 15.87 -13.79 -5.21
N GLY A 60 15.64 -12.75 -4.42
CA GLY A 60 15.92 -12.75 -2.97
C GLY A 60 14.87 -13.50 -2.13
N LEU A 61 13.73 -13.86 -2.73
CA LEU A 61 12.69 -14.64 -2.05
C LEU A 61 12.92 -16.14 -2.27
N SER A 62 12.67 -16.94 -1.24
CA SER A 62 12.70 -18.39 -1.43
C SER A 62 11.64 -18.82 -2.45
N PRO A 63 11.88 -19.86 -3.26
CA PRO A 63 10.91 -20.37 -4.23
C PRO A 63 9.56 -20.70 -3.58
N SER A 64 9.59 -21.25 -2.37
CA SER A 64 8.40 -21.56 -1.56
C SER A 64 7.58 -20.30 -1.23
N SER A 65 8.24 -19.21 -0.81
CA SER A 65 7.59 -17.93 -0.54
C SER A 65 6.99 -17.33 -1.81
N THR A 66 7.67 -17.44 -2.95
CA THR A 66 7.19 -16.94 -4.24
C THR A 66 5.92 -17.67 -4.71
N ILE A 67 5.89 -19.00 -4.58
CA ILE A 67 4.73 -19.82 -4.94
C ILE A 67 3.54 -19.53 -4.01
N GLU A 68 3.79 -19.42 -2.70
CA GLU A 68 2.75 -19.10 -1.72
C GLU A 68 2.09 -17.74 -2.02
N ILE A 69 2.90 -16.70 -2.27
CA ILE A 69 2.41 -15.36 -2.61
C ILE A 69 1.60 -15.41 -3.91
N ARG A 70 2.09 -16.09 -4.95
CA ARG A 70 1.40 -16.21 -6.23
C ARG A 70 0.05 -16.93 -6.09
N THR A 71 0.02 -17.99 -5.29
CA THR A 71 -1.20 -18.74 -5.00
C THR A 71 -2.21 -17.85 -4.28
N ARG A 72 -1.80 -17.13 -3.23
CA ARG A 72 -2.69 -16.21 -2.50
C ARG A 72 -3.24 -15.08 -3.35
N VAL A 73 -2.47 -14.58 -4.33
CA VAL A 73 -2.94 -13.55 -5.27
C VAL A 73 -3.92 -14.09 -6.31
N LEU A 74 -3.78 -15.35 -6.72
CA LEU A 74 -4.68 -15.98 -7.70
C LEU A 74 -6.06 -16.33 -7.10
N THR A 75 -6.12 -16.57 -5.79
CA THR A 75 -7.35 -16.95 -5.07
C THR A 75 -8.14 -15.75 -4.53
N LEU A 76 -7.67 -14.52 -4.75
CA LEU A 76 -8.36 -13.25 -4.41
C LEU A 76 -9.00 -12.63 -5.65
#